data_AF-A0A1I4E8S7-F1
#
_entry.id   AF-A0A1I4E8S7-F1
#
_cell.length_a   1.000
_cell.length_b   1.000
_cell.length_c   1.000
_cell.angle_alpha   90.00
_cell.angle_beta   90.00
_cell.angle_gamma   90.00
#
_symmetry.space_group_name_H-M   'P 1'
#
loop_
_entity.id
_entity.type
_entity.pdbx_description
1 polymer ?
#
loop_
_entity_poly.entity_id
_entity_poly.type
_entity_poly.pdbx_seq_one_letter_code
_entity_poly.pdbx_strand_id
1 'polypeptide(L)'
;MFRRPLIFLIALLAMPATIEAQQERLIPLIDGRTCWTETSNRCFRYNANRRTATRAGFGNVRVPTDFEVKPGFITESGFVSIERAISKQVGGQVYGR
;
A
#
# COMPACT_ATOMS: atom_id res chain seq x y z
N MET A 1 -53.25 -32.40 -19.84
CA MET A 1 -51.81 -32.22 -20.13
C MET A 1 -51.59 -30.81 -20.62
N PHE A 2 -51.11 -29.89 -19.77
CA PHE A 2 -50.71 -28.54 -20.19
C PHE A 2 -49.40 -28.15 -19.47
N ARG A 3 -48.54 -27.51 -20.25
CA ARG A 3 -47.09 -27.34 -20.09
C ARG A 3 -46.72 -26.29 -19.03
N ARG A 4 -45.60 -26.52 -18.32
CA ARG A 4 -44.87 -25.54 -17.50
C ARG A 4 -44.34 -24.37 -18.34
N PRO A 5 -44.14 -23.20 -17.73
CA PRO A 5 -42.78 -22.74 -17.41
C PRO A 5 -42.71 -22.24 -15.95
N LEU A 6 -41.84 -22.73 -15.07
CA LEU A 6 -40.42 -22.41 -14.91
C LEU A 6 -40.13 -20.90 -15.05
N ILE A 7 -40.38 -20.17 -13.96
CA ILE A 7 -39.84 -18.82 -13.76
C ILE A 7 -39.06 -18.86 -12.43
N PHE A 8 -37.80 -19.25 -12.54
CA PHE A 8 -36.76 -18.90 -11.59
C PHE A 8 -36.45 -17.42 -11.80
N LEU A 9 -36.76 -16.55 -10.86
CA LEU A 9 -36.25 -15.18 -10.86
C LEU A 9 -35.66 -14.88 -9.50
N ILE A 10 -34.35 -15.10 -9.47
CA ILE A 10 -33.39 -14.83 -8.42
C ILE A 10 -33.41 -13.32 -8.18
N ALA A 11 -34.01 -12.88 -7.07
CA ALA A 11 -33.85 -11.52 -6.58
C ALA A 11 -32.48 -11.43 -5.86
N LEU A 12 -31.40 -11.36 -6.65
CA LEU A 12 -30.09 -10.95 -6.16
C LEU A 12 -30.15 -9.44 -5.88
N LEU A 13 -30.60 -9.06 -4.69
CA LEU A 13 -30.55 -7.68 -4.24
C LEU A 13 -29.07 -7.32 -4.02
N ALA A 14 -28.63 -6.39 -4.86
CA ALA A 14 -27.33 -5.76 -4.91
C ALA A 14 -26.76 -5.47 -3.52
N MET A 15 -25.60 -6.07 -3.23
CA MET A 15 -24.70 -5.53 -2.22
C MET A 15 -24.17 -4.19 -2.75
N PRO A 16 -24.34 -3.06 -2.05
CA PRO A 16 -23.61 -1.86 -2.40
C PRO A 16 -22.13 -2.15 -2.09
N ALA A 17 -21.35 -2.42 -3.14
CA ALA A 17 -19.92 -2.23 -3.06
C ALA A 17 -19.73 -0.74 -2.78
N THR A 18 -19.50 -0.40 -1.51
CA THR A 18 -18.94 0.89 -1.11
C THR A 18 -17.59 1.00 -1.79
N ILE A 19 -17.60 1.53 -3.01
CA ILE A 19 -16.44 2.14 -3.62
C ILE A 19 -16.22 3.40 -2.77
N GLU A 20 -15.55 3.20 -1.63
CA GLU A 20 -14.83 4.27 -0.97
C GLU A 20 -13.91 4.82 -2.05
N ALA A 21 -14.28 5.97 -2.60
CA ALA A 21 -13.35 6.84 -3.28
C ALA A 21 -12.31 7.22 -2.22
N GLN A 22 -11.34 6.33 -2.00
CA GLN A 22 -10.19 6.56 -1.15
C GLN A 22 -9.51 7.77 -1.76
N GLN A 23 -9.72 8.90 -1.11
CA GLN A 23 -9.10 10.17 -1.46
C GLN A 23 -7.61 9.90 -1.38
N GLU A 24 -6.99 9.66 -2.53
CA GLU A 24 -5.64 9.09 -2.60
C GLU A 24 -4.69 10.06 -1.94
N ARG A 25 -4.32 9.75 -0.70
CA ARG A 25 -3.53 10.64 0.14
C ARG A 25 -2.12 10.64 -0.41
N LEU A 26 -1.66 11.83 -0.79
CA LEU A 26 -0.29 12.03 -1.20
C LEU A 26 0.59 12.15 0.05
N ILE A 27 1.58 11.28 0.15
CA ILE A 27 2.55 11.26 1.24
C ILE A 27 3.85 11.87 0.72
N PRO A 28 4.40 12.90 1.37
CA PRO A 28 5.65 13.51 0.95
C PRO A 28 6.80 12.51 1.12
N LEU A 29 7.49 12.23 0.02
CA LEU A 29 8.68 11.39 -0.04
C LEU A 29 9.91 12.29 0.06
N ILE A 30 10.30 12.59 1.30
CA ILE A 30 11.44 13.46 1.59
C ILE A 30 12.68 12.64 1.93
N ASP A 31 13.83 13.13 1.48
CA ASP A 31 15.12 12.56 1.88
C ASP A 31 15.27 12.65 3.40
N GLY A 32 15.63 11.53 4.04
CA GLY A 32 15.53 11.40 5.48
C GLY A 32 14.22 10.74 5.88
N ARG A 33 13.45 11.35 6.79
CA ARG A 33 12.31 10.68 7.46
C ARG A 33 11.00 10.93 6.74
N THR A 34 10.42 9.87 6.16
CA THR A 34 9.08 9.90 5.55
C THR A 34 8.10 9.15 6.44
N CYS A 35 6.99 9.79 6.82
CA CYS A 35 5.96 9.22 7.69
C CYS A 35 4.60 9.22 6.98
N TRP A 36 3.74 8.24 7.29
CA TRP A 36 2.40 8.13 6.73
C TRP A 36 1.55 9.38 6.99
N THR A 37 1.59 9.87 8.22
CA THR A 37 1.13 11.19 8.63
C THR A 37 2.20 11.83 9.51
N GLU A 38 2.13 13.15 9.70
CA GLU A 38 3.03 13.88 10.60
C GLU A 38 2.98 13.35 12.05
N THR A 39 1.80 12.87 12.48
CA THR A 39 1.55 12.28 13.80
C THR A 39 1.74 10.76 13.85
N SER A 40 2.05 10.12 12.73
CA SER A 40 2.12 8.65 12.67
C SER A 40 3.47 8.15 13.14
N ASN A 41 3.45 7.03 13.88
CA ASN A 41 4.65 6.26 14.18
C ASN A 41 5.09 5.37 13.00
N ARG A 42 4.31 5.32 11.91
CA ARG A 42 4.66 4.58 10.69
C ARG A 42 5.54 5.48 9.83
N CYS A 43 6.84 5.33 10.01
CA CYS A 43 7.85 6.05 9.25
C CYS A 43 8.91 5.11 8.72
N PHE A 44 9.49 5.46 7.58
CA PHE A 44 10.72 4.90 7.07
C PHE A 44 11.68 6.03 6.68
N ARG A 45 12.95 5.69 6.58
CA ARG A 45 13.99 6.59 6.11
C ARG A 45 14.18 6.41 4.61
N TYR A 46 13.87 7.42 3.81
CA TYR A 46 14.05 7.43 2.37
C TYR A 46 15.37 8.09 1.98
N ASN A 47 16.03 7.54 0.97
CA ASN A 47 17.23 8.10 0.35
C ASN A 47 16.92 8.39 -1.12
N ALA A 48 16.84 9.67 -1.49
CA ALA A 48 16.51 10.11 -2.84
C ALA A 48 17.61 9.74 -3.85
N ASN A 49 18.89 9.85 -3.46
CA ASN A 49 20.03 9.54 -4.33
C ASN A 49 20.06 8.08 -4.77
N ARG A 50 19.70 7.15 -3.87
CA ARG A 50 19.71 5.70 -4.13
C ARG A 50 18.31 5.14 -4.40
N ARG A 51 17.26 5.95 -4.23
CA ARG A 51 15.84 5.54 -4.25
C ARG A 51 15.57 4.32 -3.36
N THR A 52 16.05 4.36 -2.13
CA THR A 52 15.89 3.27 -1.17
C THR A 52 15.18 3.75 0.09
N ALA A 53 14.28 2.92 0.62
CA ALA A 53 13.65 3.10 1.91
C ALA A 53 14.21 2.09 2.91
N THR A 54 14.41 2.49 4.16
CA THR A 54 14.89 1.62 5.23
C THR A 54 14.20 1.96 6.55
N ARG A 55 14.20 1.04 7.50
CA ARG A 55 13.70 1.27 8.87
C ARG A 55 14.70 0.68 9.85
N ALA A 56 14.81 1.27 11.04
CA ALA A 56 15.71 0.76 12.07
C ALA A 56 15.46 -0.74 12.31
N GLY A 57 16.53 -1.54 12.26
CA GLY A 57 16.47 -2.99 12.38
C GLY A 57 16.16 -3.75 11.08
N PHE A 58 16.04 -3.06 9.94
CA PHE A 58 15.76 -3.64 8.62
C PHE A 58 16.81 -3.25 7.58
N GLY A 59 16.87 -4.01 6.50
CA GLY A 59 17.67 -3.70 5.33
C GLY A 59 17.14 -2.52 4.51
N ASN A 60 17.85 -2.23 3.42
CA ASN A 60 17.37 -1.27 2.43
C ASN A 60 16.41 -1.96 1.45
N VAL A 61 15.32 -1.29 1.12
CA VAL A 61 14.35 -1.70 0.09
C VAL A 61 14.38 -0.69 -1.03
N ARG A 62 14.43 -1.15 -2.28
CA ARG A 62 14.36 -0.27 -3.44
C ARG A 62 12.92 0.22 -3.63
N VAL A 63 12.75 1.53 -3.82
CA VAL A 63 11.45 2.16 -4.08
C VAL A 63 11.22 2.25 -5.59
N PRO A 64 10.21 1.57 -6.14
CA PRO A 64 9.81 1.68 -7.54
C PRO A 64 9.47 3.11 -7.94
N THR A 65 9.72 3.46 -9.20
CA THR A 65 9.30 4.72 -9.82
C THR A 65 7.79 4.83 -9.99
N ASP A 66 7.12 3.69 -10.12
CA ASP A 66 5.69 3.59 -10.41
C ASP A 66 4.81 4.06 -9.24
N PHE A 67 5.39 4.25 -8.05
CA PHE A 67 4.68 4.77 -6.87
C PHE A 67 4.74 6.30 -6.74
N GLU A 68 5.60 6.98 -7.51
CA GLU A 68 5.70 8.43 -7.49
C GLU A 68 4.59 9.04 -8.34
N VAL A 69 3.62 9.69 -7.69
CA VAL A 69 2.52 10.40 -8.38
C VAL A 69 3.00 11.76 -8.87
N LYS A 70 3.89 12.39 -8.10
CA LYS A 70 4.51 13.68 -8.37
C LYS A 70 5.95 13.66 -7.82
N PRO A 71 6.85 14.51 -8.31
CA PRO A 71 8.21 14.61 -7.77
C PRO A 71 8.18 14.80 -6.25
N GLY A 72 8.73 13.85 -5.50
CA GLY A 72 8.75 13.90 -4.03
C GLY A 72 7.42 13.58 -3.34
N PHE A 73 6.44 12.98 -4.02
CA PHE A 73 5.21 12.48 -3.40
C PHE A 73 4.86 11.07 -3.89
N ILE A 74 4.45 10.22 -2.97
CA ILE A 74 3.98 8.85 -3.27
C ILE A 74 2.51 8.69 -2.93
N THR A 75 1.86 7.73 -3.59
CA THR A 75 0.53 7.28 -3.18
C THR A 75 0.59 6.61 -1.83
N GLU A 76 -0.56 6.62 -1.16
CA GLU A 76 -0.80 5.82 0.03
C GLU A 76 -0.50 4.32 -0.21
N SER A 77 -0.97 3.77 -1.34
CA SER A 77 -0.71 2.39 -1.77
C SER A 77 0.78 2.09 -1.97
N GLY A 78 1.54 3.05 -2.50
CA GLY A 78 2.99 2.98 -2.64
C GLY A 78 3.69 2.93 -1.29
N PHE A 79 3.28 3.78 -0.34
CA PHE A 79 3.82 3.74 1.02
C PHE A 79 3.57 2.39 1.69
N VAL A 80 2.33 1.86 1.64
CA VAL A 80 2.02 0.54 2.21
C VAL A 80 2.90 -0.55 1.58
N SER A 81 3.09 -0.48 0.27
CA SER A 81 3.90 -1.46 -0.46
C SER A 81 5.36 -1.42 -0.02
N ILE A 82 5.93 -0.22 0.18
CA ILE A 82 7.28 -0.04 0.72
C ILE A 82 7.36 -0.58 2.15
N GLU A 83 6.43 -0.21 3.02
CA GLU A 83 6.41 -0.67 4.41
C GLU A 83 6.29 -2.19 4.50
N ARG A 84 5.45 -2.79 3.67
CA ARG A 84 5.33 -4.25 3.56
C ARG A 84 6.61 -4.87 3.04
N ALA A 85 7.27 -4.27 2.05
CA ALA A 85 8.53 -4.78 1.54
C ALA A 85 9.65 -4.73 2.60
N ILE A 86 9.72 -3.66 3.39
CA ILE A 86 10.63 -3.55 4.54
C ILE A 86 10.31 -4.62 5.58
N SER A 87 9.03 -4.76 5.94
CA SER A 87 8.57 -5.75 6.92
C SER A 87 8.70 -7.20 6.42
N LYS A 88 8.69 -7.44 5.11
CA LYS A 88 8.97 -8.77 4.54
C LYS A 88 10.43 -9.18 4.73
N GLN A 89 11.36 -8.24 4.91
CA GLN A 89 12.74 -8.56 5.25
C GLN A 89 12.86 -9.24 6.62
N VAL A 90 11.90 -9.04 7.55
CA VAL A 90 11.84 -9.77 8.82
C VAL A 90 11.76 -11.29 8.58
N GLY A 91 11.12 -11.73 7.49
CA GLY A 91 11.03 -13.16 7.15
C GLY A 91 12.36 -13.80 6.76
N GLY A 92 13.42 -13.02 6.54
CA GLY A 92 14.76 -13.50 6.17
C GLY A 92 15.92 -13.00 7.06
N GLN A 93 15.64 -12.17 8.08
CA GLN A 93 16.67 -11.58 8.95
C GLN A 93 16.50 -11.89 10.45
N VAL A 94 15.74 -12.92 10.83
CA VAL A 94 15.58 -13.31 12.25
C VAL A 94 16.71 -14.22 12.77
N TYR A 95 17.61 -14.73 11.94
CA TYR A 95 18.75 -15.54 12.41
C TYR A 95 20.06 -15.04 11.82
N GLY A 96 20.86 -14.35 12.62
CA GLY A 96 22.20 -13.95 12.20
C GLY A 96 22.92 -13.00 13.13
N ARG A 97 22.78 -13.15 14.45
CA ARG A 97 23.82 -12.75 15.42
C ARG A 97 23.66 -13.50 16.73
#